data_AF-A0A1V6EYY6-F1
#
_entry.id   AF-A0A1V6EYY6-F1
#
_cell.length_a   1.000
_cell.length_b   1.000
_cell.length_c   1.000
_cell.angle_alpha   90.00
_cell.angle_beta   90.00
_cell.angle_gamma   90.00
#
_symmetry.space_group_name_H-M   'P 1'
#
loop_
_entity.id
_entity.type
_entity.pdbx_description
1 polymer ?
#
loop_
_entity_poly.entity_id
_entity_poly.type
_entity_poly.pdbx_seq_one_letter_code
_entity_poly.pdbx_strand_id
1 'polypeptide(L)'
;MKATVMDMRRNPGEILRAIAKKEMVTLSHRGRDVARITPIQSGARKAAAAHPAFGMWKGRDDMASPSVYVRGLRKGRFHDV
;
A
#
# COMPACT_ATOMS: atom_id res chain seq x y z
N MET A 1 -9.44 -6.06 -4.17
CA MET A 1 -10.70 -6.67 -3.67
C MET A 1 -11.65 -6.95 -4.84
N LYS A 2 -12.47 -8.00 -4.77
CA LYS A 2 -13.58 -8.24 -5.71
C LYS A 2 -14.91 -8.14 -4.93
N ALA A 3 -15.90 -7.44 -5.48
CA ALA A 3 -17.21 -7.29 -4.88
C ALA A 3 -18.30 -7.41 -5.96
N THR A 4 -19.46 -7.93 -5.62
CA THR A 4 -20.59 -7.95 -6.55
C THR A 4 -21.42 -6.68 -6.45
N VAL A 5 -22.25 -6.40 -7.46
CA VAL A 5 -23.26 -5.31 -7.38
C VAL A 5 -24.22 -5.52 -6.20
N MET A 6 -24.52 -6.78 -5.83
CA MET A 6 -25.32 -7.10 -4.65
C MET A 6 -24.61 -6.70 -3.36
N ASP A 7 -23.30 -6.95 -3.26
CA ASP A 7 -22.50 -6.59 -2.09
C ASP A 7 -22.42 -5.07 -1.93
N MET A 8 -22.34 -4.33 -3.04
CA MET A 8 -22.39 -2.87 -3.03
C MET A 8 -23.72 -2.34 -2.47
N ARG A 9 -24.83 -3.02 -2.75
CA ARG A 9 -26.15 -2.65 -2.22
C ARG A 9 -26.32 -3.04 -0.75
N ARG A 10 -25.84 -4.21 -0.34
CA ARG A 10 -26.01 -4.74 1.02
C ARG A 10 -25.09 -4.07 2.03
N ASN A 11 -23.80 -3.93 1.69
CA ASN A 11 -22.76 -3.44 2.60
C ASN A 11 -21.90 -2.34 1.94
N PRO A 12 -22.47 -1.17 1.63
CA PRO A 12 -21.72 -0.08 0.99
C PRO A 12 -20.54 0.40 1.86
N GLY A 13 -20.66 0.31 3.19
CA GLY A 13 -19.62 0.73 4.12
C GLY A 13 -18.30 -0.04 4.00
N GLU A 14 -18.35 -1.33 3.65
CA GLU A 14 -17.13 -2.14 3.48
C GLU A 14 -16.36 -1.73 2.24
N ILE A 15 -17.08 -1.47 1.14
CA ILE A 15 -16.50 -0.99 -0.12
C ILE A 15 -15.89 0.41 0.07
N LEU A 16 -16.59 1.31 0.77
CA LEU A 16 -16.07 2.63 1.10
C LEU A 16 -14.79 2.56 1.95
N ARG A 17 -14.71 1.63 2.92
CA ARG A 17 -13.49 1.40 3.71
C ARG A 17 -12.34 0.88 2.85
N ALA A 18 -12.60 -0.04 1.92
CA ALA A 18 -11.57 -0.54 1.00
C ALA A 18 -11.03 0.59 0.11
N ILE A 19 -11.92 1.41 -0.45
CA ILE A 19 -11.53 2.58 -1.25
C ILE A 19 -10.73 3.58 -0.39
N ALA A 20 -11.14 3.84 0.85
CA ALA A 20 -10.42 4.72 1.77
C ALA A 20 -8.99 4.24 2.08
N LYS A 21 -8.77 2.93 2.15
CA LYS A 21 -7.44 2.31 2.29
C LYS A 21 -6.59 2.33 1.02
N LYS A 22 -7.05 3.01 -0.02
CA LYS A 22 -6.46 3.04 -1.36
C LYS A 22 -6.42 1.69 -2.07
N GLU A 23 -7.30 0.76 -1.67
CA GLU A 23 -7.43 -0.51 -2.36
C GLU A 23 -8.27 -0.35 -3.64
N MET A 24 -7.97 -1.19 -4.63
CA MET A 24 -8.73 -1.28 -5.87
C MET A 24 -9.84 -2.32 -5.71
N VAL A 25 -11.07 -1.94 -6.06
CA VAL A 25 -12.24 -2.82 -5.98
C VAL A 25 -12.76 -3.11 -7.39
N THR A 26 -12.75 -4.37 -7.79
CA THR A 26 -13.38 -4.83 -9.04
C THR A 26 -14.82 -5.22 -8.75
N LEU A 27 -15.76 -4.58 -9.45
CA LEU A 27 -17.19 -4.82 -9.33
C LEU A 27 -17.63 -5.81 -10.40
N SER A 28 -18.29 -6.89 -9.98
CA SER A 28 -18.88 -7.89 -10.89
C SER A 28 -20.40 -7.93 -10.82
N HIS A 29 -21.04 -8.17 -11.95
CA HIS A 29 -22.48 -8.37 -12.08
C HIS A 29 -22.74 -9.67 -12.83
N ARG A 30 -23.48 -10.60 -12.22
CA ARG A 30 -23.83 -11.90 -12.80
C ARG A 30 -22.61 -12.65 -13.37
N GLY A 31 -21.49 -12.63 -12.64
CA GLY A 31 -20.25 -13.32 -13.02
C GLY A 31 -19.36 -12.61 -14.04
N ARG A 32 -19.73 -11.40 -14.49
CA ARG A 32 -18.88 -10.58 -15.38
C ARG A 32 -18.37 -9.34 -14.66
N ASP A 33 -17.11 -8.99 -14.88
CA ASP A 33 -16.54 -7.74 -14.38
C ASP A 33 -17.15 -6.56 -15.14
N VAL A 34 -17.72 -5.59 -14.42
CA VAL A 34 -18.46 -4.45 -15.00
C VAL A 34 -17.73 -3.14 -14.76
N ALA A 35 -17.14 -2.96 -13.59
CA ALA A 35 -16.48 -1.71 -13.24
C ALA A 35 -15.28 -1.94 -12.33
N ARG A 36 -14.36 -0.97 -12.34
CA ARG A 36 -13.24 -0.91 -11.42
C ARG A 36 -13.31 0.40 -10.66
N ILE A 37 -13.53 0.29 -9.36
CA ILE A 37 -13.59 1.45 -8.47
C ILE A 37 -12.19 1.69 -7.93
N THR A 38 -11.69 2.89 -8.16
CA THR A 38 -10.40 3.35 -7.68
C THR A 38 -10.58 4.62 -6.87
N PRO A 39 -9.82 4.80 -5.79
CA PRO A 39 -9.87 6.03 -5.00
C PRO A 39 -9.53 7.23 -5.88
N ILE A 40 -10.33 8.29 -5.78
CA ILE A 40 -9.98 9.57 -6.37
C ILE A 40 -8.75 10.09 -5.62
N GLN A 41 -7.62 10.20 -6.32
CA GLN A 41 -6.41 10.76 -5.74
C GLN A 41 -6.56 12.27 -5.69
N SER A 42 -6.96 12.81 -4.53
CA SER A 42 -6.93 14.26 -4.29
C SER A 42 -5.49 14.70 -4.07
N GLY A 43 -4.85 15.18 -5.13
CA GLY A 43 -3.51 15.74 -5.10
C GLY A 43 -2.56 15.02 -6.05
N ALA A 44 -1.69 15.80 -6.70
CA ALA A 44 -0.54 15.25 -7.40
C ALA A 44 0.22 14.32 -6.45
N ARG A 45 0.39 13.06 -6.84
CA ARG A 45 1.20 12.11 -6.09
C ARG A 45 2.58 12.75 -5.97
N LYS A 46 2.93 13.25 -4.76
CA LYS A 46 4.25 13.88 -4.55
C LYS A 46 5.28 12.88 -5.04
N ALA A 47 6.14 13.32 -5.95
CA ALA A 47 7.23 12.50 -6.43
C ALA A 47 7.97 11.94 -5.20
N ALA A 48 8.40 10.68 -5.25
CA ALA A 48 9.14 10.09 -4.12
C ALA A 48 10.34 10.98 -3.72
N ALA A 49 10.93 11.69 -4.70
CA ALA A 49 11.99 12.67 -4.52
C ALA A 49 11.58 13.92 -3.70
N ALA A 50 10.30 14.28 -3.67
CA ALA A 50 9.79 15.42 -2.90
C ALA A 50 9.48 15.07 -1.44
N HIS A 51 9.68 13.81 -1.03
CA HIS A 51 9.52 13.41 0.36
C HIS A 51 10.76 13.83 1.16
N PRO A 52 10.63 14.45 2.36
CA PRO A 52 11.79 14.87 3.17
C PRO A 52 12.73 13.71 3.56
N ALA A 53 12.21 12.48 3.61
CA ALA A 53 13.02 11.29 3.84
C ALA A 53 13.79 10.83 2.59
N PHE A 54 13.59 11.42 1.41
CA PHE A 54 14.36 11.06 0.23
C PHE A 54 15.80 11.55 0.40
N GLY A 55 16.77 10.62 0.35
CA GLY A 55 18.18 10.94 0.62
C GLY A 55 18.59 10.85 2.09
N MET A 56 17.70 10.41 2.99
CA MET A 56 18.03 10.22 4.41
C MET A 56 19.24 9.30 4.66
N TRP A 57 19.57 8.39 3.72
CA TRP A 57 20.71 7.46 3.82
C TRP A 57 21.88 7.86 2.90
N LYS A 58 21.83 9.02 2.25
CA LYS A 58 22.83 9.44 1.24
C LYS A 58 24.22 9.66 1.82
N GLY A 59 24.34 9.99 3.11
CA GLY A 59 25.61 10.27 3.80
C GLY A 59 25.95 9.25 4.89
N ARG A 60 25.38 8.05 4.84
CA ARG A 60 25.58 6.99 5.83
C ARG A 60 26.50 5.91 5.26
N ASP A 61 27.80 6.09 5.46
CA ASP A 61 28.82 5.11 5.06
C ASP A 61 28.69 3.79 5.86
N ASP A 62 28.15 3.87 7.09
CA ASP A 62 27.77 2.72 7.91
C ASP A 62 26.66 1.85 7.28
N MET A 63 25.92 2.42 6.32
CA MET A 63 24.78 1.80 5.65
C MET A 63 24.92 1.83 4.12
N ALA A 64 26.14 1.64 3.61
CA ALA A 64 26.44 1.58 2.17
C ALA A 64 25.55 0.59 1.39
N SER A 65 25.07 -0.47 2.03
CA SER A 65 24.03 -1.36 1.50
C SER A 65 22.80 -1.37 2.42
N PRO A 66 21.78 -0.54 2.11
CA PRO A 66 20.49 -0.49 2.82
C PRO A 66 19.86 -1.86 3.07
N SER A 67 19.90 -2.72 2.05
CA SER A 67 19.27 -4.04 2.06
C SER A 67 19.99 -5.02 3.00
N VAL A 68 21.32 -5.02 2.99
CA VAL A 68 22.14 -5.88 3.87
C VAL A 68 22.00 -5.44 5.32
N TYR A 69 22.02 -4.14 5.58
CA TYR A 69 21.86 -3.59 6.93
C TYR A 69 20.50 -3.95 7.54
N VAL A 70 19.40 -3.74 6.81
CA VAL A 70 18.05 -4.11 7.25
C VAL A 70 17.92 -5.63 7.42
N ARG A 71 18.57 -6.43 6.56
CA ARG A 71 18.61 -7.88 6.72
C ARG A 71 19.32 -8.28 8.02
N GLY A 72 20.39 -7.60 8.39
CA GLY A 72 21.09 -7.78 9.68
C GLY A 72 20.17 -7.50 10.87
N LEU A 73 19.45 -6.37 10.84
CA LEU A 73 18.46 -6.02 11.88
C LEU A 73 17.32 -7.03 12.01
N ARG A 74 16.93 -7.68 10.90
CA ARG A 74 15.88 -8.72 10.89
C ARG A 74 16.37 -10.09 11.35
N LYS A 75 17.68 -10.31 11.52
CA LYS A 75 18.17 -11.56 12.10
C LYS A 75 17.69 -11.63 13.55
N GLY A 76 17.31 -12.84 13.99
CA GLY A 76 16.99 -13.07 15.39
C GLY A 76 18.16 -12.68 16.28
N ARG A 77 17.86 -12.03 17.42
CA ARG A 77 18.86 -11.71 18.43
C ARG A 77 19.08 -12.96 19.27
N PHE A 78 20.00 -13.81 18.84
CA PHE A 78 20.34 -15.06 19.52
C PHE A 78 21.47 -14.89 20.56
N HIS A 79 21.94 -13.66 20.79
CA HIS A 79 23.10 -13.35 21.64
C HIS A 79 22.77 -12.39 22.79
N ASP A 80 21.50 -12.28 23.18
CA ASP A 80 21.08 -11.46 24.33
C ASP A 80 20.96 -12.35 25.58
N VAL A 81 22.06 -13.01 25.95
CA VAL A 81 22.22 -13.84 27.17
C VAL A 81 23.19 -13.16 28.12
#